data_AF-A0A2W1JZL3-F1
#
_entry.id   AF-A0A2W1JZL3-F1
#
_cell.length_a   1.000
_cell.length_b   1.000
_cell.length_c   1.000
_cell.angle_alpha   90.00
_cell.angle_beta   90.00
_cell.angle_gamma   90.00
#
_symmetry.space_group_name_H-M   'P 1'
#
loop_
_entity.id
_entity.type
_entity.pdbx_description
1 polymer ?
#
loop_
_entity_poly.entity_id
_entity_poly.type
_entity_poly.pdbx_seq_one_letter_code
_entity_poly.pdbx_strand_id
1 'polypeptide(L)'
;MILSVASKQLQIFKTMLRLTTFLTIALLSILPLTGCQQAQDAADQAQDTAGTAVDQAKDAATDATDKVKETTDGAVDQAKGFAGINEMKDGVTETISSVQAGDFPKAKEDFAKVQESWGSVSETMKDNKNYSAISEGVTNVQASLSGDNPDSGAVVGQLQGLLKNLGEAAKG
;
A
#
# COMPACT_ATOMS: atom_id res chain seq x y z
N MET A 1 -17.00 22.62 19.78
CA MET A 1 -17.92 21.96 18.82
C MET A 1 -17.23 21.41 17.57
N ILE A 2 -16.13 22.01 17.08
CA ILE A 2 -15.45 21.62 15.82
C ILE A 2 -14.86 20.19 15.87
N LEU A 3 -14.32 19.75 17.03
CA LEU A 3 -13.76 18.40 17.21
C LEU A 3 -14.79 17.27 16.99
N SER A 4 -16.07 17.53 17.28
CA SER A 4 -17.13 16.54 17.12
C SER A 4 -17.55 16.35 15.66
N VAL A 5 -17.29 17.34 14.80
CA VAL A 5 -17.67 17.31 13.39
C VAL A 5 -16.65 16.52 12.57
N ALA A 6 -15.35 16.72 12.85
CA ALA A 6 -14.27 15.99 12.18
C ALA A 6 -14.33 14.46 12.42
N SER A 7 -14.62 14.05 13.67
CA SER A 7 -14.80 12.64 14.01
C SER A 7 -16.02 12.01 13.33
N LYS A 8 -17.13 12.75 13.21
CA LYS A 8 -18.33 12.28 12.50
C LYS A 8 -18.10 12.12 10.99
N GLN A 9 -17.39 13.05 10.35
CA GLN A 9 -17.09 12.99 8.92
C GLN A 9 -16.17 11.81 8.57
N LEU A 10 -15.19 11.52 9.42
CA LEU A 10 -14.28 10.39 9.25
C LEU A 10 -15.00 9.04 9.35
N GLN A 11 -15.98 8.91 10.25
CA GLN A 11 -16.78 7.68 10.39
C GLN A 11 -17.77 7.49 9.24
N ILE A 12 -18.36 8.58 8.72
CA ILE A 12 -19.29 8.52 7.58
C ILE A 12 -18.56 8.10 6.30
N PHE A 13 -17.35 8.63 6.06
CA PHE A 13 -16.54 8.27 4.89
C PHE A 13 -16.08 6.81 4.93
N LYS A 14 -15.67 6.33 6.11
CA LYS A 14 -15.29 4.92 6.34
C LYS A 14 -16.45 3.94 6.14
N THR A 15 -17.68 4.40 6.38
CA THR A 15 -18.91 3.59 6.19
C THR A 15 -19.36 3.59 4.72
N MET A 16 -19.20 4.69 3.99
CA MET A 16 -19.53 4.75 2.56
C MET A 16 -18.50 4.02 1.68
N LEU A 17 -17.20 4.08 2.01
CA LEU A 17 -16.15 3.42 1.22
C LEU A 17 -16.27 1.89 1.21
N ARG A 18 -16.80 1.30 2.29
CA ARG A 18 -17.03 -0.15 2.40
C ARG A 18 -18.23 -0.66 1.61
N LEU A 19 -19.11 0.22 1.15
CA LEU A 19 -20.37 -0.20 0.50
C LEU A 19 -20.24 -0.33 -1.02
N THR A 20 -19.22 0.28 -1.63
CA THR A 20 -19.05 0.34 -3.09
C THR A 20 -18.15 -0.76 -3.67
N THR A 21 -17.43 -1.52 -2.83
CA THR A 21 -16.49 -2.58 -3.27
C THR A 21 -17.18 -3.89 -3.69
N PHE A 22 -18.50 -3.99 -3.56
CA PHE A 22 -19.24 -5.23 -3.84
C PHE A 22 -19.93 -5.30 -5.21
N LEU A 23 -19.61 -4.44 -6.18
CA LEU A 23 -20.33 -4.47 -7.47
C LEU A 23 -19.51 -4.10 -8.72
N THR A 24 -18.49 -4.88 -9.08
CA THR A 24 -18.12 -5.08 -10.50
C THR A 24 -17.54 -6.48 -10.72
N ILE A 25 -18.43 -7.42 -11.01
CA ILE A 25 -18.13 -8.73 -11.57
C ILE A 25 -17.82 -8.57 -13.08
N ALA A 26 -16.81 -9.32 -13.52
CA ALA A 26 -16.65 -9.94 -14.84
C ALA A 26 -16.05 -9.17 -16.04
N LEU A 27 -15.19 -9.96 -16.72
CA LEU A 27 -14.73 -9.93 -18.11
C LEU A 27 -13.78 -8.81 -18.54
N LEU A 28 -12.50 -9.18 -18.75
CA LEU A 28 -11.78 -8.71 -19.94
C LEU A 28 -10.83 -9.79 -20.50
N SER A 29 -11.38 -10.53 -21.45
CA SER A 29 -10.82 -10.94 -22.74
C SER A 29 -9.33 -11.32 -22.86
N ILE A 30 -9.18 -12.62 -23.09
CA ILE A 30 -8.11 -13.35 -23.75
C ILE A 30 -7.65 -12.62 -25.04
N LEU A 31 -6.34 -12.39 -25.19
CA LEU A 31 -5.68 -12.34 -26.50
C LEU A 31 -4.63 -13.46 -26.58
N PRO A 32 -4.58 -14.23 -27.67
CA PRO A 32 -3.56 -15.25 -27.88
C PRO A 32 -2.31 -14.60 -28.49
N LEU A 33 -1.26 -14.40 -27.70
CA LEU A 33 0.08 -14.18 -28.25
C LEU A 33 0.79 -15.53 -28.34
N THR A 34 0.66 -16.16 -29.50
CA THR A 34 1.50 -17.27 -29.92
C THR A 34 2.90 -16.73 -30.21
N GLY A 35 3.90 -17.16 -29.44
CA GLY A 35 5.30 -17.02 -29.82
C GLY A 35 6.28 -16.67 -28.69
N CYS A 36 6.53 -17.62 -27.79
CA CYS A 36 7.86 -17.97 -27.26
C CYS A 36 7.72 -19.21 -26.38
N GLN A 37 7.91 -20.37 -27.01
CA GLN A 37 7.73 -21.74 -26.50
C GLN A 37 8.80 -22.17 -25.47
N GLN A 38 9.28 -21.24 -24.62
CA GLN A 38 10.36 -21.50 -23.67
C GLN A 38 10.25 -20.72 -22.35
N ALA A 39 9.21 -19.90 -22.17
CA ALA A 39 8.96 -19.14 -20.94
C ALA A 39 7.79 -19.70 -20.11
N GLN A 40 7.08 -20.71 -20.62
CA GLN A 40 5.89 -21.28 -19.97
C GLN A 40 6.26 -22.42 -19.01
N ASP A 41 7.24 -23.26 -19.36
CA ASP A 41 7.73 -24.34 -18.48
C ASP A 41 8.45 -23.82 -17.23
N ALA A 42 9.02 -22.61 -17.26
CA ALA A 42 9.72 -22.01 -16.12
C ALA A 42 8.78 -21.33 -15.10
N ALA A 43 7.59 -20.89 -15.54
CA ALA A 43 6.59 -20.28 -14.68
C ALA A 43 5.71 -21.34 -14.00
N ASP A 44 5.32 -22.39 -14.73
CA ASP A 44 4.57 -23.52 -14.17
C ASP A 44 5.44 -24.36 -13.22
N GLN A 45 6.74 -24.57 -13.50
CA GLN A 45 7.66 -25.18 -12.51
C GLN A 45 7.93 -24.28 -11.30
N ALA A 46 7.96 -22.96 -11.42
CA ALA A 46 8.22 -22.08 -10.28
C ALA A 46 7.01 -21.98 -9.34
N GLN A 47 5.79 -22.02 -9.89
CA GLN A 47 4.56 -21.98 -9.09
C GLN A 47 4.22 -23.35 -8.49
N ASP A 48 4.43 -24.44 -9.21
CA ASP A 48 4.22 -25.79 -8.67
C ASP A 48 5.37 -26.23 -7.76
N THR A 49 6.62 -25.78 -7.96
CA THR A 49 7.72 -26.09 -6.99
C THR A 49 7.56 -25.27 -5.70
N ALA A 50 7.01 -24.05 -5.75
CA ALA A 50 6.72 -23.26 -4.55
C ALA A 50 5.47 -23.76 -3.80
N GLY A 51 4.41 -24.17 -4.52
CA GLY A 51 3.21 -24.77 -3.92
C GLY A 51 3.46 -26.18 -3.36
N THR A 52 4.15 -27.03 -4.11
CA THR A 52 4.40 -28.43 -3.72
C THR A 52 5.49 -28.56 -2.65
N ALA A 53 6.47 -27.64 -2.59
CA ALA A 53 7.44 -27.61 -1.48
C ALA A 53 6.78 -27.19 -0.15
N VAL A 54 5.77 -26.32 -0.20
CA VAL A 54 5.00 -25.91 0.98
C VAL A 54 4.04 -27.02 1.43
N ASP A 55 3.38 -27.71 0.50
CA ASP A 55 2.48 -28.81 0.85
C ASP A 55 3.22 -30.09 1.28
N GLN A 56 4.38 -30.42 0.70
CA GLN A 56 5.21 -31.55 1.17
C GLN A 56 5.98 -31.26 2.48
N ALA A 57 6.31 -29.99 2.77
CA ALA A 57 6.89 -29.61 4.06
C ALA A 57 5.85 -29.62 5.19
N LYS A 58 4.57 -29.39 4.87
CA LYS A 58 3.46 -29.40 5.82
C LYS A 58 3.11 -30.80 6.34
N ASP A 59 3.26 -31.83 5.51
CA ASP A 59 2.92 -33.22 5.87
C ASP A 59 4.09 -34.02 6.47
N ALA A 60 5.33 -33.52 6.39
CA ALA A 60 6.53 -34.21 6.90
C ALA A 60 7.13 -33.64 8.19
N ALA A 61 6.61 -32.52 8.73
CA ALA A 61 7.23 -31.82 9.85
C ALA A 61 6.22 -31.41 10.94
N THR A 62 5.54 -32.39 11.54
CA THR A 62 4.66 -32.14 12.69
C THR A 62 5.41 -31.74 13.98
N ASP A 63 6.75 -31.74 13.99
CA ASP A 63 7.56 -31.49 15.20
C ASP A 63 8.61 -30.35 15.07
N ALA A 64 8.59 -29.53 14.01
CA ALA A 64 9.54 -28.40 13.83
C ALA A 64 8.89 -27.07 13.42
N THR A 65 7.61 -26.86 13.77
CA THR A 65 6.72 -25.85 13.18
C THR A 65 6.99 -24.40 13.62
N ASP A 66 7.42 -24.15 14.85
CA ASP A 66 7.39 -22.78 15.39
C ASP A 66 8.45 -21.84 14.77
N LYS A 67 9.66 -22.32 14.49
CA LYS A 67 10.74 -21.50 13.91
C LYS A 67 10.61 -21.28 12.39
N VAL A 68 10.07 -22.25 11.66
CA VAL A 68 9.92 -22.18 10.20
C VAL A 68 8.75 -21.27 9.83
N LYS A 69 7.67 -21.32 10.62
CA LYS A 69 6.52 -20.43 10.44
C LYS A 69 6.89 -18.96 10.68
N GLU A 70 7.62 -18.64 11.75
CA GLU A 70 8.09 -17.26 11.99
C GLU A 70 9.01 -16.74 10.87
N THR A 71 9.93 -17.58 10.38
CA THR A 71 10.87 -17.16 9.33
C THR A 71 10.15 -16.93 7.99
N THR A 72 9.14 -17.74 7.69
CA THR A 72 8.33 -17.64 6.46
C THR A 72 7.34 -16.48 6.53
N ASP A 73 6.64 -16.32 7.66
CA ASP A 73 5.71 -15.21 7.89
C ASP A 73 6.45 -13.86 7.87
N GLY A 74 7.63 -13.78 8.48
CA GLY A 74 8.46 -12.57 8.45
C GLY A 74 8.94 -12.20 7.04
N ALA A 75 9.32 -13.18 6.21
CA ALA A 75 9.71 -12.93 4.82
C ALA A 75 8.53 -12.45 3.95
N VAL A 76 7.34 -13.02 4.16
CA VAL A 76 6.11 -12.63 3.46
C VAL A 76 5.65 -11.23 3.89
N ASP A 77 5.70 -10.92 5.18
CA ASP A 77 5.32 -9.59 5.70
C ASP A 77 6.30 -8.51 5.26
N GLN A 78 7.59 -8.84 5.16
CA GLN A 78 8.60 -7.94 4.59
C GLN A 78 8.35 -7.66 3.11
N ALA A 79 8.00 -8.69 2.32
CA ALA A 79 7.66 -8.52 0.90
C ALA A 79 6.40 -7.64 0.71
N LYS A 80 5.36 -7.85 1.54
CA LYS A 80 4.15 -7.02 1.55
C LYS A 80 4.45 -5.59 1.97
N GLY A 81 5.28 -5.39 2.99
CA GLY A 81 5.74 -4.08 3.42
C GLY A 81 6.44 -3.34 2.27
N PHE A 82 7.37 -4.01 1.57
CA PHE A 82 8.08 -3.41 0.44
C PHE A 82 7.14 -3.05 -0.73
N ALA A 83 6.20 -3.93 -1.08
CA ALA A 83 5.21 -3.66 -2.13
C ALA A 83 4.36 -2.43 -1.78
N GLY A 84 3.80 -2.38 -0.57
CA GLY A 84 2.96 -1.26 -0.17
C GLY A 84 3.73 0.05 0.05
N ILE A 85 5.02 0.02 0.42
CA ILE A 85 5.87 1.24 0.40
C ILE A 85 5.98 1.80 -1.01
N ASN A 86 6.12 0.96 -2.05
CA ASN A 86 6.19 1.43 -3.43
C ASN A 86 4.85 2.00 -3.91
N GLU A 87 3.72 1.37 -3.58
CA GLU A 87 2.39 1.93 -3.86
C GLU A 87 2.21 3.30 -3.19
N MET A 88 2.65 3.45 -1.94
CA MET A 88 2.63 4.74 -1.26
C MET A 88 3.50 5.78 -1.97
N LYS A 89 4.68 5.42 -2.47
CA LYS A 89 5.55 6.35 -3.21
C LYS A 89 4.91 6.81 -4.52
N ASP A 90 4.25 5.90 -5.22
CA ASP A 90 3.55 6.21 -6.46
C ASP A 90 2.36 7.15 -6.18
N GLY A 91 1.53 6.82 -5.19
CA GLY A 91 0.42 7.69 -4.76
C GLY A 91 0.88 9.06 -4.27
N VAL A 92 2.01 9.15 -3.56
CA VAL A 92 2.60 10.44 -3.16
C VAL A 92 3.05 11.25 -4.38
N THR A 93 3.63 10.60 -5.39
CA THR A 93 4.06 11.23 -6.65
C THR A 93 2.86 11.73 -7.48
N GLU A 94 1.79 10.93 -7.56
CA GLU A 94 0.52 11.33 -8.16
C GLU A 94 -0.07 12.55 -7.44
N THR A 95 -0.09 12.52 -6.11
CA THR A 95 -0.59 13.62 -5.28
C THR A 95 0.22 14.91 -5.53
N ILE A 96 1.55 14.82 -5.58
CA ILE A 96 2.42 15.97 -5.89
C ILE A 96 2.04 16.56 -7.26
N SER A 97 1.86 15.70 -8.27
CA SER A 97 1.51 16.12 -9.63
C SER A 97 0.18 16.87 -9.66
N SER A 98 -0.84 16.35 -8.96
CA SER A 98 -2.15 16.99 -8.84
C SER A 98 -2.11 18.32 -8.08
N VAL A 99 -1.33 18.41 -7.00
CA VAL A 99 -1.12 19.66 -6.24
C VAL A 99 -0.40 20.72 -7.08
N GLN A 100 0.61 20.33 -7.86
CA GLN A 100 1.33 21.23 -8.77
C GLN A 100 0.44 21.72 -9.93
N ALA A 101 -0.50 20.89 -10.38
CA ALA A 101 -1.51 21.27 -11.36
C ALA A 101 -2.62 22.18 -10.78
N GLY A 102 -2.66 22.36 -9.46
CA GLY A 102 -3.75 23.06 -8.76
C GLY A 102 -5.05 22.27 -8.67
N ASP A 103 -5.04 20.98 -9.04
CA ASP A 103 -6.18 20.08 -8.97
C ASP A 103 -6.27 19.45 -7.57
N PHE A 104 -6.69 20.26 -6.59
CA PHE A 104 -6.86 19.81 -5.21
C PHE A 104 -7.92 18.73 -5.01
N PRO A 105 -9.05 18.70 -5.75
CA PRO A 105 -9.97 17.56 -5.73
C PRO A 105 -9.27 16.25 -6.09
N LYS A 106 -8.52 16.23 -7.20
CA LYS A 106 -7.76 15.04 -7.60
C LYS A 106 -6.63 14.73 -6.61
N ALA A 107 -5.94 15.74 -6.07
CA ALA A 107 -4.91 15.52 -5.05
C ALA A 107 -5.48 14.83 -3.80
N LYS A 108 -6.70 15.16 -3.38
CA LYS A 108 -7.38 14.48 -2.27
C LYS A 108 -7.70 13.01 -2.62
N GLU A 109 -8.13 12.76 -3.85
CA GLU A 109 -8.38 11.39 -4.35
C GLU A 109 -7.09 10.56 -4.42
N ASP A 110 -6.03 11.10 -5.02
CA ASP A 110 -4.73 10.44 -5.13
C ASP A 110 -4.15 10.17 -3.74
N PHE A 111 -4.25 11.14 -2.82
CA PHE A 111 -3.74 10.98 -1.46
C PHE A 111 -4.55 9.97 -0.64
N ALA A 112 -5.84 9.80 -0.91
CA ALA A 112 -6.64 8.76 -0.25
C ALA A 112 -6.09 7.35 -0.52
N LYS A 113 -5.53 7.10 -1.72
CA LYS A 113 -4.84 5.83 -2.04
C LYS A 113 -3.58 5.64 -1.17
N VAL A 114 -2.82 6.71 -0.94
CA VAL A 114 -1.66 6.68 -0.02
C VAL A 114 -2.10 6.29 1.40
N GLN A 115 -3.23 6.84 1.87
CA GLN A 115 -3.77 6.51 3.19
C GLN A 115 -4.25 5.05 3.28
N GLU A 116 -4.82 4.52 2.20
CA GLU A 116 -5.22 3.11 2.10
C GLU A 116 -4.01 2.17 2.18
N SER A 117 -2.98 2.40 1.34
CA SER A 117 -1.74 1.61 1.39
C SER A 117 -1.04 1.74 2.74
N TRP A 118 -1.01 2.92 3.34
CA TRP A 118 -0.48 3.10 4.70
C TRP A 118 -1.24 2.26 5.73
N GLY A 119 -2.57 2.21 5.65
CA GLY A 119 -3.39 1.39 6.53
C GLY A 119 -3.10 -0.12 6.43
N SER A 120 -2.61 -0.59 5.27
CA SER A 120 -2.21 -2.00 5.09
C SER A 120 -0.76 -2.27 5.53
N VAL A 121 0.11 -1.28 5.48
CA VAL A 121 1.56 -1.44 5.69
C VAL A 121 2.01 -1.01 7.09
N SER A 122 1.24 -0.18 7.79
CA SER A 122 1.64 0.38 9.09
C SER A 122 2.00 -0.70 10.11
N GLU A 123 1.24 -1.79 10.18
CA GLU A 123 1.49 -2.90 11.10
C GLU A 123 2.78 -3.66 10.78
N THR A 124 3.06 -3.90 9.49
CA THR A 124 4.29 -4.62 9.07
C THR A 124 5.54 -3.76 9.22
N MET A 125 5.38 -2.43 9.27
CA MET A 125 6.48 -1.48 9.41
C MET A 125 6.63 -0.86 10.79
N LYS A 126 5.88 -1.29 11.80
CA LYS A 126 5.92 -0.68 13.15
C LYS A 126 7.31 -0.64 13.78
N ASP A 127 8.16 -1.62 13.43
CA ASP A 127 9.54 -1.73 13.93
C ASP A 127 10.55 -0.98 13.06
N ASN A 128 10.11 -0.39 11.93
CA ASN A 128 10.95 0.44 11.08
C ASN A 128 11.24 1.78 11.77
N LYS A 129 12.50 2.20 11.81
CA LYS A 129 12.94 3.49 12.38
C LYS A 129 12.20 4.71 11.81
N ASN A 130 11.69 4.61 10.58
CA ASN A 130 10.97 5.67 9.89
C ASN A 130 9.45 5.64 10.10
N TYR A 131 8.91 4.65 10.83
CA TYR A 131 7.48 4.49 11.05
C TYR A 131 6.80 5.79 11.54
N SER A 132 7.31 6.38 12.62
CA SER A 132 6.75 7.61 13.19
C SER A 132 6.77 8.77 12.19
N ALA A 133 7.88 8.95 11.46
CA ALA A 133 8.01 10.02 10.48
C ALA A 133 7.07 9.83 9.27
N ILE A 134 6.82 8.59 8.85
CA ILE A 134 5.85 8.28 7.80
C ILE A 134 4.43 8.50 8.31
N SER A 135 4.09 8.01 9.50
CA SER A 135 2.77 8.19 10.13
C SER A 135 2.41 9.68 10.29
N GLU A 136 3.35 10.47 10.80
CA GLU A 136 3.20 11.92 10.94
C GLU A 136 3.11 12.59 9.57
N GLY A 137 3.94 12.18 8.61
CA GLY A 137 3.89 12.66 7.23
C GLY A 137 2.52 12.47 6.58
N VAL A 138 1.95 11.26 6.68
CA VAL A 138 0.61 10.95 6.16
C VAL A 138 -0.45 11.83 6.83
N THR A 139 -0.38 11.99 8.16
CA THR A 139 -1.33 12.82 8.93
C THR A 139 -1.24 14.31 8.55
N ASN A 140 -0.02 14.85 8.43
CA ASN A 140 0.22 16.26 8.14
C ASN A 140 -0.21 16.64 6.72
N VAL A 141 0.05 15.77 5.75
CA VAL A 141 -0.42 15.99 4.37
C VAL A 141 -1.94 15.95 4.33
N GLN A 142 -2.60 15.00 4.99
CA GLN A 142 -4.07 14.94 5.06
C GLN A 142 -4.64 16.24 5.63
N ALA A 143 -4.08 16.73 6.74
CA ALA A 143 -4.55 17.96 7.38
C ALA A 143 -4.41 19.16 6.45
N SER A 144 -3.29 19.26 5.73
CA SER A 144 -3.00 20.38 4.84
C SER A 144 -3.85 20.34 3.56
N LEU A 145 -4.08 19.16 2.99
CA LEU A 145 -4.98 18.97 1.85
C LEU A 145 -6.44 19.22 2.21
N SER A 146 -6.87 18.98 3.45
CA SER A 146 -8.28 19.12 3.86
C SER A 146 -8.78 20.56 3.96
N GLY A 147 -7.90 21.56 3.88
CA GLY A 147 -8.28 22.97 3.90
C GLY A 147 -9.13 23.38 2.68
N ASP A 148 -9.89 24.48 2.84
CA ASP A 148 -10.69 25.07 1.76
C ASP A 148 -9.82 25.62 0.63
N ASN A 149 -8.62 26.11 0.97
CA ASN A 149 -7.63 26.60 0.01
C ASN A 149 -6.23 26.11 0.44
N PRO A 150 -5.86 24.86 0.12
CA PRO A 150 -4.59 24.28 0.54
C PRO A 150 -3.40 25.09 -0.01
N ASP A 151 -2.38 25.27 0.81
CA ASP A 151 -1.12 25.87 0.38
C ASP A 151 -0.33 24.85 -0.44
N SER A 152 -0.27 25.05 -1.76
CA SER A 152 0.41 24.13 -2.69
C SER A 152 1.89 23.92 -2.32
N GLY A 153 2.60 24.97 -1.92
CA GLY A 153 4.01 24.88 -1.56
C GLY A 153 4.23 24.07 -0.28
N ALA A 154 3.40 24.33 0.74
CA ALA A 154 3.45 23.59 1.99
C ALA A 154 3.09 22.10 1.80
N VAL A 155 2.03 21.82 1.03
CA VAL A 155 1.59 20.45 0.73
C VAL A 155 2.68 19.69 -0.06
N VAL A 156 3.27 20.30 -1.10
CA VAL A 156 4.37 19.68 -1.86
C VAL A 156 5.58 19.43 -0.96
N GLY A 157 5.95 20.36 -0.08
CA GLY A 157 7.05 20.18 0.87
C GLY A 157 6.83 19.00 1.81
N GLN A 158 5.60 18.84 2.33
CA GLN A 158 5.24 17.71 3.18
C GLN A 158 5.24 16.38 2.41
N LEU A 159 4.69 16.35 1.19
CA LEU A 159 4.70 15.18 0.32
C LEU A 159 6.12 14.75 -0.05
N GLN A 160 7.03 15.69 -0.32
CA GLN A 160 8.44 15.40 -0.56
C GLN A 160 9.13 14.82 0.67
N GLY A 161 8.83 15.35 1.87
CA GLY A 161 9.30 14.79 3.13
C GLY A 161 8.82 13.35 3.33
N LEU A 162 7.54 13.10 3.05
CA LEU A 162 6.95 11.76 3.11
C LEU A 162 7.62 10.81 2.09
N LEU A 163 7.83 11.25 0.85
CA LEU A 163 8.51 10.47 -0.19
C LEU A 163 9.92 10.08 0.21
N LYS A 164 10.66 11.00 0.86
CA LYS A 164 11.98 10.73 1.41
C LYS A 164 11.94 9.65 2.48
N ASN A 165 11.05 9.78 3.48
CA ASN A 165 10.92 8.81 4.57
C ASN A 165 10.52 7.42 4.05
N LEU A 166 9.63 7.34 3.05
CA LEU A 166 9.29 6.08 2.37
C LEU A 166 10.49 5.47 1.65
N GLY A 167 11.29 6.30 0.98
CA GLY A 167 12.54 5.86 0.35
C GLY A 167 13.60 5.37 1.34
N GLU A 168 13.61 5.88 2.57
CA GLU A 168 14.47 5.39 3.65
C GLU A 168 13.93 4.09 4.27
N ALA A 169 12.61 3.97 4.44
CA ALA A 169 11.98 2.75 4.94
C ALA A 169 12.18 1.56 3.99
N ALA A 170 12.12 1.79 2.67
CA ALA A 170 12.35 0.75 1.66
C ALA A 170 13.75 0.12 1.68
N LYS A 171 14.73 0.75 2.36
CA LYS A 171 16.12 0.27 2.43
C LYS A 171 16.39 -0.64 3.63
N GLY A 172 15.48 -0.73 4.60
CA GLY A 172 15.72 -1.30 5.94
C GLY A 172 16.20 -0.25 6.93
#